data_AF-A0A3S1QQ21-F1
#
_entry.id   AF-A0A3S1QQ21-F1
#
_cell.length_a   1.000
_cell.length_b   1.000
_cell.length_c   1.000
_cell.angle_alpha   90.00
_cell.angle_beta   90.00
_cell.angle_gamma   90.00
#
_symmetry.space_group_name_H-M   'P 1'
#
loop_
_entity.id
_entity.type
_entity.pdbx_description
1 polymer ?
#
loop_
_entity_poly.entity_id
_entity_poly.type
_entity_poly.pdbx_seq_one_letter_code
_entity_poly.pdbx_strand_id
1 'polypeptide(L)'
;AEDRPVTIRTVDAGGDKPVPGFTVEEGNPFLGLRGIRLSLARPEVFRVQIRALLRAAIHGNLKVMFPMIAVVDEYQRAAALFAEEKAALAARGVAQRMPPLGIMVEVPSVAIAPEAFAEVAFLSIGSNDLTQYVMAAARDNASVAHLNSIRHPAMLRLIASVAAFGRAQKIPVSLCGDAGGDPAAIP
;
A
#
# COMPACT_ATOMS: atom_id res chain seq x y z
N ALA A 1 -4.18 -21.50 13.71
CA ALA A 1 -3.34 -20.52 12.99
C ALA A 1 -2.70 -19.62 14.04
N GLU A 2 -1.60 -20.10 14.62
CA GLU A 2 -0.91 -19.53 15.78
C GLU A 2 0.18 -18.55 15.27
N ASP A 3 0.19 -17.32 15.80
CA ASP A 3 1.21 -16.25 15.67
C ASP A 3 1.71 -15.78 14.30
N ARG A 4 1.20 -16.31 13.17
CA ARG A 4 1.58 -15.81 11.85
C ARG A 4 1.12 -14.36 11.63
N PRO A 5 1.97 -13.49 11.05
CA PRO A 5 1.60 -12.10 10.79
C PRO A 5 0.48 -12.00 9.76
N VAL A 6 -0.48 -11.10 10.00
CA VAL A 6 -1.55 -10.74 9.06
C VAL A 6 -1.37 -9.29 8.66
N THR A 7 -1.08 -9.06 7.38
CA THR A 7 -0.97 -7.71 6.83
C THR A 7 -2.30 -7.30 6.22
N ILE A 8 -2.95 -6.29 6.80
CA ILE A 8 -4.18 -5.72 6.28
C ILE A 8 -3.85 -4.48 5.44
N ARG A 9 -4.23 -4.52 4.17
CA ARG A 9 -4.23 -3.34 3.30
C ARG A 9 -5.42 -2.46 3.62
N THR A 10 -5.22 -1.16 3.82
CA THR A 10 -6.33 -0.22 3.98
C THR A 10 -7.16 -0.14 2.70
N VAL A 11 -8.30 0.56 2.74
CA VAL A 11 -9.19 0.63 1.57
C VAL A 11 -8.43 1.07 0.31
N ASP A 12 -8.44 0.21 -0.70
CA ASP A 12 -7.95 0.45 -2.06
C ASP A 12 -9.14 0.40 -3.01
N ALA A 13 -9.97 1.44 -2.93
CA ALA A 13 -11.13 1.66 -3.78
C ALA A 13 -10.88 2.83 -4.74
N GLY A 14 -11.61 2.85 -5.85
CA GLY A 14 -11.33 3.67 -7.03
C GLY A 14 -10.54 2.88 -8.07
N GLY A 15 -10.26 3.48 -9.23
CA GLY A 15 -9.69 2.72 -10.35
C GLY A 15 -10.72 1.74 -10.93
N ASP A 16 -10.37 0.46 -10.95
CA ASP A 16 -11.19 -0.68 -11.38
C ASP A 16 -12.21 -1.16 -10.31
N LYS A 17 -12.22 -0.53 -9.13
CA LYS A 17 -13.03 -0.96 -7.97
C LYS A 17 -13.95 0.16 -7.47
N PRO A 18 -15.00 0.53 -8.24
CA PRO A 18 -15.93 1.57 -7.81
C PRO A 18 -16.77 1.12 -6.61
N VAL A 19 -17.03 2.05 -5.69
CA VAL A 19 -17.90 1.85 -4.53
C VAL A 19 -18.97 2.95 -4.54
N PRO A 20 -20.25 2.61 -4.76
CA PRO A 20 -21.34 3.58 -4.80
C PRO A 20 -21.38 4.47 -3.55
N GLY A 21 -21.48 5.78 -3.73
CA GLY A 21 -21.51 6.76 -2.65
C GLY A 21 -20.15 7.04 -1.98
N PHE A 22 -19.06 6.39 -2.43
CA PHE A 22 -17.72 6.58 -1.88
C PHE A 22 -16.69 7.00 -2.94
N THR A 23 -16.66 6.31 -4.09
CA THR A 23 -15.76 6.64 -5.21
C THR A 23 -16.38 7.69 -6.13
N VAL A 24 -15.53 8.42 -6.85
CA VAL A 24 -15.92 9.40 -7.88
C VAL A 24 -15.68 8.85 -9.29
N GLU A 25 -16.45 9.31 -10.26
CA GLU A 25 -16.19 9.01 -11.68
C GLU A 25 -15.11 9.97 -12.21
N GLU A 26 -14.12 9.42 -12.91
CA GLU A 26 -12.98 10.16 -13.46
C GLU A 26 -12.64 9.63 -14.85
N GLY A 27 -12.09 10.49 -15.71
CA GLY A 27 -11.65 10.08 -17.04
C GLY A 27 -10.48 9.09 -17.02
N ASN A 28 -9.64 9.14 -15.98
CA ASN A 28 -8.51 8.21 -15.78
C ASN A 28 -8.50 7.67 -14.33
N PRO A 29 -9.38 6.72 -13.98
CA PRO A 29 -9.54 6.23 -12.61
C PRO A 29 -8.26 5.66 -11.99
N PHE A 30 -7.36 5.07 -12.80
CA PHE A 30 -6.07 4.56 -12.33
C PHE A 30 -5.10 5.68 -11.91
N LEU A 31 -5.26 6.91 -12.38
CA LEU A 31 -4.41 8.05 -12.02
C LEU A 31 -5.11 9.04 -11.07
N GLY A 32 -6.33 8.72 -10.65
CA GLY A 32 -7.22 9.62 -9.93
C GLY A 32 -7.29 9.43 -8.42
N LEU A 33 -8.46 9.72 -7.87
CA LEU A 33 -8.77 9.70 -6.43
C LEU A 33 -9.07 8.27 -5.95
N ARG A 34 -8.00 7.50 -5.69
CA ARG A 34 -8.09 6.12 -5.19
C ARG A 34 -7.12 5.82 -4.04
N GLY A 35 -7.29 4.67 -3.41
CA GLY A 35 -6.38 4.18 -2.37
C GLY A 35 -6.24 5.15 -1.19
N ILE A 36 -5.00 5.46 -0.80
CA ILE A 36 -4.76 6.40 0.29
C ILE A 36 -5.28 7.80 0.01
N ARG A 37 -5.28 8.26 -1.25
CA ARG A 37 -5.76 9.60 -1.62
C ARG A 37 -7.24 9.75 -1.32
N LEU A 38 -8.03 8.75 -1.67
CA LEU A 38 -9.46 8.70 -1.35
C LEU A 38 -9.66 8.64 0.17
N SER A 39 -8.87 7.83 0.88
CA SER A 39 -8.93 7.71 2.33
C SER A 39 -8.61 9.04 3.04
N LEU A 40 -7.65 9.82 2.54
CA LEU A 40 -7.31 11.15 3.07
C LEU A 40 -8.33 12.23 2.67
N ALA A 41 -8.99 12.09 1.52
CA ALA A 41 -10.06 13.00 1.08
C ALA A 41 -11.42 12.71 1.75
N ARG A 42 -11.58 11.53 2.37
CA ARG A 42 -12.76 11.06 3.10
C ARG A 42 -12.36 10.52 4.48
N PRO A 43 -11.76 11.37 5.35
CA PRO A 43 -11.17 10.92 6.60
C PRO A 43 -12.19 10.31 7.56
N GLU A 44 -13.47 10.65 7.47
CA GLU A 44 -14.55 10.06 8.27
C GLU A 44 -14.67 8.55 8.06
N VAL A 45 -14.60 8.08 6.80
CA VAL A 45 -14.63 6.66 6.46
C VAL A 45 -13.31 6.00 6.86
N PHE A 46 -12.19 6.67 6.58
CA PHE A 46 -10.88 6.13 6.91
C PHE A 46 -10.70 5.92 8.41
N ARG A 47 -11.09 6.90 9.24
CA ARG A 47 -11.04 6.82 10.71
C ARG A 47 -11.85 5.65 11.27
N VAL A 48 -12.97 5.27 10.64
CA VAL A 48 -13.72 4.05 11.00
C VAL A 48 -12.84 2.81 10.84
N GLN A 49 -12.15 2.68 9.70
CA GLN A 49 -11.22 1.58 9.45
C GLN A 49 -10.04 1.62 10.45
N ILE A 50 -9.46 2.79 10.70
CA ILE A 50 -8.35 2.97 11.65
C ILE A 50 -8.74 2.47 13.05
N ARG A 51 -9.88 2.90 13.60
CA ARG A 51 -10.35 2.44 14.91
C ARG A 51 -10.62 0.94 14.95
N ALA A 52 -11.08 0.34 13.86
CA ALA A 52 -11.25 -1.10 13.78
C ALA A 52 -9.90 -1.82 13.84
N LEU A 53 -8.91 -1.36 13.06
CA LEU A 53 -7.56 -1.94 13.00
C LEU A 53 -6.82 -1.81 14.34
N LEU A 54 -6.88 -0.64 15.00
CA LEU A 54 -6.27 -0.40 16.31
C LEU A 54 -6.81 -1.33 17.40
N ARG A 55 -8.12 -1.58 17.40
CA ARG A 55 -8.75 -2.53 18.33
C ARG A 55 -8.40 -3.97 17.97
N ALA A 56 -8.44 -4.33 16.70
CA ALA A 56 -8.08 -5.68 16.24
C ALA A 56 -6.61 -6.02 16.54
N ALA A 57 -5.73 -5.02 16.50
CA ALA A 57 -4.30 -5.19 16.71
C ALA A 57 -3.94 -5.72 18.12
N ILE A 58 -4.83 -5.68 19.12
CA ILE A 58 -4.54 -6.28 20.45
C ILE A 58 -4.59 -7.81 20.43
N HIS A 59 -5.26 -8.41 19.45
CA HIS A 59 -5.58 -9.84 19.43
C HIS A 59 -4.58 -10.70 18.64
N GLY A 60 -3.62 -10.10 17.93
CA GLY A 60 -2.68 -10.87 17.11
C GLY A 60 -1.67 -10.00 16.38
N ASN A 61 -0.79 -10.65 15.61
CA ASN A 61 0.30 -10.02 14.87
C ASN A 61 -0.21 -9.30 13.60
N LEU A 62 -0.95 -8.22 13.80
CA LEU A 62 -1.54 -7.41 12.74
C LEU A 62 -0.54 -6.34 12.29
N LYS A 63 -0.35 -6.23 10.97
CA LYS A 63 0.35 -5.13 10.29
C LYS A 63 -0.65 -4.38 9.41
N VAL A 64 -0.44 -3.09 9.22
CA VAL A 64 -1.26 -2.27 8.31
C VAL A 64 -0.41 -1.75 7.18
N MET A 65 -0.95 -1.81 5.97
CA MET A 65 -0.28 -1.33 4.76
C MET A 65 -1.15 -0.32 4.01
N PHE A 66 -0.56 0.82 3.66
CA PHE A 66 -1.23 1.85 2.86
C PHE A 66 -0.98 1.65 1.36
N PRO A 67 -2.03 1.57 0.51
CA PRO A 67 -1.93 1.52 -0.93
C PRO A 67 -1.75 2.92 -1.55
N MET A 68 -1.22 2.99 -2.76
CA MET A 68 -1.16 4.19 -3.61
C MET A 68 -0.41 5.39 -3.01
N ILE A 69 0.51 5.13 -2.08
CA ILE A 69 1.43 6.14 -1.57
C ILE A 69 2.34 6.57 -2.73
N ALA A 70 2.45 7.87 -2.96
CA ALA A 70 3.32 8.47 -3.96
C ALA A 70 4.35 9.42 -3.34
N VAL A 71 3.98 10.09 -2.24
CA VAL A 71 4.83 11.06 -1.53
C VAL A 71 4.80 10.83 -0.01
N VAL A 72 5.87 11.20 0.68
CA VAL A 72 6.02 10.98 2.14
C VAL A 72 4.90 11.65 2.95
N ASP A 73 4.43 12.82 2.54
CA ASP A 73 3.34 13.55 3.20
C ASP A 73 2.01 12.74 3.24
N GLU A 74 1.76 11.86 2.28
CA GLU A 74 0.59 10.96 2.33
C GLU A 74 0.74 9.93 3.45
N TYR A 75 1.93 9.34 3.58
CA TYR A 75 2.23 8.41 4.67
C TYR A 75 2.14 9.09 6.04
N GLN A 76 2.77 10.27 6.19
CA GLN A 76 2.81 10.99 7.45
C GLN A 76 1.41 11.42 7.91
N ARG A 77 0.55 11.90 6.99
CA ARG A 77 -0.84 12.20 7.30
C ARG A 77 -1.61 10.95 7.73
N ALA A 78 -1.42 9.82 7.05
CA ALA A 78 -2.05 8.56 7.43
C ALA A 78 -1.61 8.08 8.82
N ALA A 79 -0.30 8.11 9.09
CA ALA A 79 0.28 7.74 10.39
C ALA A 79 -0.21 8.67 11.52
N ALA A 80 -0.34 9.97 11.26
CA ALA A 80 -0.91 10.93 12.21
C ALA A 80 -2.36 10.58 12.57
N LEU A 81 -3.20 10.24 11.58
CA LEU A 81 -4.58 9.79 11.84
C LEU A 81 -4.63 8.53 12.72
N PHE A 82 -3.69 7.59 12.52
CA PHE A 82 -3.55 6.43 13.42
C PHE A 82 -3.20 6.84 14.85
N ALA A 83 -2.26 7.77 15.03
CA ALA A 83 -1.87 8.26 16.34
C ALA A 83 -3.02 9.01 17.05
N GLU A 84 -3.77 9.83 16.32
CA GLU A 84 -4.94 10.54 16.83
C GLU A 84 -6.05 9.58 17.30
N GLU A 85 -6.47 8.64 16.45
CA GLU A 85 -7.52 7.67 16.81
C GLU A 85 -7.07 6.76 17.95
N LYS A 86 -5.78 6.42 18.00
CA LYS A 86 -5.19 5.68 19.13
C LYS A 86 -5.34 6.44 20.45
N ALA A 87 -4.99 7.72 20.46
CA ALA A 87 -5.15 8.58 21.64
C ALA A 87 -6.62 8.74 22.02
N ALA A 88 -7.52 8.92 21.04
CA ALA A 88 -8.96 9.04 21.27
C ALA A 88 -9.57 7.76 21.86
N LEU A 89 -9.14 6.58 21.42
CA LEU A 89 -9.56 5.30 22.01
C LEU A 89 -9.04 5.13 23.44
N ALA A 90 -7.77 5.48 23.68
CA ALA A 90 -7.18 5.42 25.01
C ALA A 90 -7.91 6.33 26.01
N ALA A 91 -8.26 7.56 25.61
CA ALA A 91 -9.03 8.49 26.43
C ALA A 91 -10.44 7.97 26.80
N ARG A 92 -10.99 7.03 26.02
CA ARG A 92 -12.28 6.37 26.27
C ARG A 92 -12.14 5.04 27.02
N GLY A 93 -10.92 4.67 27.44
CA GLY A 93 -10.65 3.38 28.09
C GLY A 93 -10.80 2.19 27.15
N VAL A 94 -10.76 2.38 25.83
CA VAL A 94 -10.89 1.29 24.86
C VAL A 94 -9.52 0.69 24.58
N ALA A 95 -9.40 -0.63 24.76
CA ALA A 95 -8.18 -1.36 24.47
C ALA A 95 -7.78 -1.21 22.99
N GLN A 96 -6.52 -0.88 22.76
CA GLN A 96 -5.96 -0.69 21.42
C GLN A 96 -4.46 -1.01 21.43
N ARG A 97 -3.90 -1.28 20.25
CA ARG A 97 -2.46 -1.33 20.03
C ARG A 97 -2.12 -0.66 18.70
N MET A 98 -0.97 0.01 18.62
CA MET A 98 -0.46 0.50 17.34
C MET A 98 0.14 -0.68 16.55
N PRO A 99 -0.42 -1.06 15.39
CA PRO A 99 0.22 -2.04 14.53
C PRO A 99 1.43 -1.42 13.81
N PRO A 100 2.41 -2.22 13.35
CA PRO A 100 3.41 -1.76 12.40
C PRO A 100 2.73 -1.20 11.14
N LEU A 101 3.11 0.01 10.74
CA LEU A 101 2.59 0.70 9.56
C LEU A 101 3.62 0.60 8.42
N GLY A 102 3.20 0.03 7.29
CA GLY A 102 4.00 -0.08 6.08
C GLY A 102 3.28 0.51 4.88
N ILE A 103 3.94 0.46 3.73
CA ILE A 103 3.40 0.97 2.47
C ILE A 103 3.50 -0.08 1.38
N MET A 104 2.54 -0.02 0.44
CA MET A 104 2.65 -0.75 -0.81
C MET A 104 3.52 0.06 -1.78
N VAL A 105 4.58 -0.55 -2.29
CA VAL A 105 5.44 0.02 -3.34
C VAL A 105 4.81 -0.31 -4.68
N GLU A 106 3.83 0.50 -5.06
CA GLU A 106 3.09 0.36 -6.32
C GLU A 106 3.08 1.61 -7.19
N VAL A 107 3.55 2.75 -6.67
CA VAL A 107 3.75 3.97 -7.46
C VAL A 107 5.25 4.11 -7.80
N PRO A 108 5.63 4.42 -9.05
CA PRO A 108 7.04 4.49 -9.44
C PRO A 108 7.89 5.43 -8.60
N SER A 109 7.33 6.55 -8.10
CA SER A 109 8.05 7.50 -7.24
C SER A 109 8.61 6.84 -5.98
N VAL A 110 7.88 5.90 -5.38
CA VAL A 110 8.30 5.15 -4.19
C VAL A 110 9.40 4.15 -4.52
N ALA A 111 9.31 3.51 -5.69
CA ALA A 111 10.33 2.54 -6.13
C ALA A 111 11.64 3.21 -6.58
N ILE A 112 11.57 4.44 -7.08
CA ILE A 112 12.71 5.24 -7.53
C ILE A 112 13.44 5.88 -6.34
N ALA A 113 12.70 6.41 -5.36
CA ALA A 113 13.26 7.10 -4.20
C ALA A 113 12.75 6.49 -2.87
N PRO A 114 13.06 5.21 -2.58
CA PRO A 114 12.56 4.54 -1.38
C PRO A 114 13.14 5.13 -0.07
N GLU A 115 14.25 5.88 -0.13
CA GLU A 115 14.86 6.56 1.00
C GLU A 115 13.95 7.60 1.65
N ALA A 116 13.02 8.19 0.91
CA ALA A 116 12.01 9.11 1.45
C ALA A 116 11.06 8.41 2.44
N PHE A 117 11.04 7.07 2.45
CA PHE A 117 10.15 6.25 3.26
C PHE A 117 10.91 5.40 4.29
N ALA A 118 12.11 5.82 4.72
CA ALA A 118 12.92 5.08 5.69
C ALA A 118 12.25 4.88 7.07
N GLU A 119 11.20 5.65 7.37
CA GLU A 119 10.44 5.56 8.63
C GLU A 119 9.33 4.48 8.64
N VAL A 120 9.08 3.82 7.52
CA VAL A 120 8.03 2.78 7.44
C VAL A 120 8.50 1.47 8.09
N ALA A 121 7.57 0.73 8.68
CA ALA A 121 7.88 -0.53 9.35
C ALA A 121 8.18 -1.69 8.37
N PHE A 122 7.68 -1.61 7.14
CA PHE A 122 7.93 -2.56 6.05
C PHE A 122 7.48 -1.98 4.70
N LEU A 123 8.01 -2.57 3.63
CA LEU A 123 7.64 -2.30 2.24
C LEU A 123 7.04 -3.57 1.64
N SER A 124 5.97 -3.45 0.85
CA SER A 124 5.47 -4.56 0.03
C SER A 124 5.30 -4.12 -1.40
N ILE A 125 6.06 -4.69 -2.32
CA ILE A 125 5.98 -4.37 -3.74
C ILE A 125 4.65 -4.90 -4.29
N GLY A 126 3.81 -4.00 -4.79
CA GLY A 126 2.58 -4.34 -5.49
C GLY A 126 2.85 -4.45 -6.97
N SER A 127 3.21 -5.65 -7.45
CA SER A 127 3.73 -5.82 -8.82
C SER A 127 2.79 -5.36 -9.92
N ASN A 128 1.49 -5.54 -9.70
CA ASN A 128 0.49 -5.35 -10.74
C ASN A 128 0.32 -3.86 -11.07
N ASP A 129 0.11 -3.03 -10.05
CA ASP A 129 -0.05 -1.59 -10.21
C ASP A 129 1.32 -0.94 -10.53
N LEU A 130 2.43 -1.41 -9.92
CA LEU A 130 3.77 -0.92 -10.27
C LEU A 130 4.10 -1.15 -11.75
N THR A 131 3.86 -2.35 -12.28
CA THR A 131 4.10 -2.66 -13.71
C THR A 131 3.21 -1.81 -14.60
N GLN A 132 1.94 -1.65 -14.25
CA GLN A 132 1.02 -0.81 -15.01
C GLN A 132 1.51 0.64 -15.13
N TYR A 133 1.96 1.24 -14.04
CA TYR A 133 2.42 2.64 -14.07
C TYR A 133 3.80 2.79 -14.71
N VAL A 134 4.73 1.86 -14.49
CA VAL A 134 6.06 1.90 -15.12
C VAL A 134 5.97 1.69 -16.63
N MET A 135 5.10 0.79 -17.07
CA MET A 135 4.91 0.47 -18.49
C MET A 135 3.87 1.37 -19.18
N ALA A 136 3.20 2.24 -18.42
CA ALA A 136 2.08 3.07 -18.89
C ALA A 136 1.01 2.26 -19.66
N ALA A 137 0.74 1.03 -19.22
CA ALA A 137 -0.11 0.07 -19.91
C ALA A 137 -1.07 -0.61 -18.94
N ALA A 138 -2.36 -0.29 -19.07
CA ALA A 138 -3.40 -0.86 -18.24
C ALA A 138 -3.56 -2.36 -18.51
N ARG A 139 -3.55 -3.18 -17.45
CA ARG A 139 -3.61 -4.66 -17.58
C ARG A 139 -4.96 -5.16 -18.12
N ASP A 140 -6.02 -4.39 -17.90
CA ASP A 140 -7.39 -4.66 -18.30
C ASP A 140 -7.72 -4.13 -19.71
N ASN A 141 -6.80 -3.38 -20.33
CA ASN A 141 -6.94 -2.89 -21.69
C ASN A 141 -6.25 -3.85 -22.67
N ALA A 142 -7.05 -4.67 -23.36
CA ALA A 142 -6.57 -5.68 -24.30
C ALA A 142 -5.63 -5.13 -25.39
N SER A 143 -5.80 -3.86 -25.81
CA SER A 143 -4.96 -3.24 -26.83
C SER A 143 -3.52 -3.01 -26.40
N VAL A 144 -3.26 -2.91 -25.08
CA VAL A 144 -1.93 -2.61 -24.51
C VAL A 144 -1.45 -3.61 -23.47
N ALA A 145 -2.28 -4.58 -23.08
CA ALA A 145 -1.96 -5.58 -22.06
C ALA A 145 -0.63 -6.34 -22.34
N HIS A 146 -0.25 -6.51 -23.60
CA HIS A 146 1.02 -7.14 -24.00
C HIS A 146 2.27 -6.35 -23.56
N LEU A 147 2.13 -5.06 -23.25
CA LEU A 147 3.21 -4.22 -22.72
C LEU A 147 3.37 -4.37 -21.19
N ASN A 148 2.35 -4.88 -20.50
CA ASN A 148 2.36 -5.04 -19.04
C ASN A 148 3.12 -6.32 -18.66
N SER A 149 4.44 -6.20 -18.51
CA SER A 149 5.31 -7.32 -18.17
C SER A 149 6.22 -7.01 -16.99
N ILE A 150 6.09 -7.77 -15.90
CA ILE A 150 6.99 -7.65 -14.76
C ILE A 150 8.43 -8.09 -15.10
N ARG A 151 8.60 -8.92 -16.13
CA ARG A 151 9.93 -9.36 -16.61
C ARG A 151 10.67 -8.27 -17.37
N HIS A 152 10.04 -7.13 -17.62
CA HIS A 152 10.71 -6.00 -18.27
C HIS A 152 11.92 -5.55 -17.44
N PRO A 153 13.09 -5.27 -18.06
CA PRO A 153 14.30 -4.90 -17.31
C PRO A 153 14.12 -3.70 -16.37
N ALA A 154 13.26 -2.73 -16.71
CA ALA A 154 12.95 -1.61 -15.82
C ALA A 154 12.27 -2.07 -14.52
N MET A 155 11.34 -3.02 -14.61
CA MET A 155 10.66 -3.58 -13.44
C MET A 155 11.61 -4.37 -12.55
N LEU A 156 12.43 -5.24 -13.14
CA LEU A 156 13.42 -6.01 -12.37
C LEU A 156 14.43 -5.09 -11.67
N ARG A 157 14.88 -4.00 -12.32
CA ARG A 157 15.76 -2.99 -11.70
C ARG A 157 15.09 -2.28 -10.53
N LEU A 158 13.82 -1.89 -10.67
CA LEU A 158 13.07 -1.25 -9.58
C LEU A 158 12.88 -2.20 -8.39
N ILE A 159 12.49 -3.46 -8.64
CA ILE A 159 12.36 -4.48 -7.59
C ILE A 159 13.71 -4.69 -6.88
N ALA A 160 14.80 -4.85 -7.65
CA ALA A 160 16.14 -5.02 -7.09
C ALA A 160 16.58 -3.81 -6.26
N SER A 161 16.28 -2.58 -6.72
CA SER A 161 16.57 -1.34 -6.00
C SER A 161 15.86 -1.28 -4.65
N VAL A 162 14.54 -1.51 -4.64
CA VAL A 162 13.72 -1.52 -3.42
C VAL A 162 14.19 -2.61 -2.45
N ALA A 163 14.48 -3.81 -2.96
CA ALA A 163 14.99 -4.91 -2.14
C ALA A 163 16.38 -4.60 -1.56
N ALA A 164 17.28 -3.99 -2.34
CA ALA A 164 18.60 -3.57 -1.87
C ALA A 164 18.50 -2.49 -0.79
N PHE A 165 17.65 -1.48 -0.99
CA PHE A 165 17.37 -0.45 0.00
C PHE A 165 16.84 -1.06 1.31
N GLY A 166 15.83 -1.93 1.24
CA GLY A 166 15.27 -2.56 2.43
C GLY A 166 16.29 -3.41 3.19
N ARG A 167 17.16 -4.15 2.48
CA ARG A 167 18.28 -4.87 3.12
C ARG A 167 19.26 -3.91 3.82
N ALA A 168 19.64 -2.81 3.17
CA ALA A 168 20.57 -1.83 3.74
C ALA A 168 20.01 -1.14 4.99
N GLN A 169 18.72 -0.78 4.97
CA GLN A 169 18.05 -0.11 6.08
C GLN A 169 17.44 -1.05 7.12
N LYS A 170 17.55 -2.37 6.91
CA LYS A 170 16.89 -3.42 7.73
C LYS A 170 15.36 -3.26 7.79
N ILE A 171 14.77 -2.74 6.71
CA ILE A 171 13.32 -2.65 6.52
C ILE A 171 12.87 -3.90 5.76
N PRO A 172 11.95 -4.71 6.32
CA PRO A 172 11.42 -5.88 5.63
C PRO A 172 10.77 -5.51 4.30
N VAL A 173 11.12 -6.24 3.24
CA VAL A 173 10.53 -6.10 1.90
C VAL A 173 9.87 -7.41 1.51
N SER A 174 8.61 -7.33 1.05
CA SER A 174 7.90 -8.45 0.43
C SER A 174 7.48 -8.12 -1.00
N LEU A 175 7.17 -9.14 -1.79
CA LEU A 175 6.55 -9.00 -3.10
C LEU A 175 5.14 -9.60 -3.03
N CYS A 176 4.14 -8.84 -3.49
CA CYS A 176 2.75 -9.28 -3.57
C CYS A 176 2.17 -8.96 -4.95
N GLY A 177 1.12 -9.68 -5.33
CA GLY A 177 0.60 -9.70 -6.70
C GLY A 177 1.04 -10.97 -7.44
N ASP A 178 0.72 -11.04 -8.73
CA ASP A 178 0.81 -12.29 -9.50
C ASP A 178 2.25 -12.81 -9.58
N ALA A 179 3.23 -11.91 -9.53
CA ALA A 179 4.64 -12.28 -9.55
C ALA A 179 5.16 -12.88 -8.24
N GLY A 180 4.49 -12.68 -7.11
CA GLY A 180 4.85 -13.36 -5.86
C GLY A 180 4.60 -14.87 -5.91
N GLY A 181 3.80 -15.33 -6.88
CA GLY A 181 3.48 -16.74 -7.10
C GLY A 181 4.11 -17.35 -8.36
N ASP A 182 4.88 -16.60 -9.15
CA ASP A 182 5.53 -17.08 -10.37
C ASP A 182 7.03 -17.35 -10.11
N PRO A 183 7.47 -18.62 -10.00
CA PRO A 183 8.87 -18.96 -9.80
C PRO A 183 9.78 -18.46 -10.92
N ALA A 184 9.27 -18.23 -12.14
CA ALA A 184 10.04 -17.67 -13.24
C ALA A 184 10.22 -16.14 -13.13
N ALA A 185 9.49 -15.48 -12.23
CA ALA A 185 9.60 -14.06 -11.91
C ALA A 185 10.37 -13.78 -10.61
N ILE A 186 10.72 -14.83 -9.85
CA ILE A 186 11.51 -14.74 -8.61
C ILE A 186 12.98 -14.98 -8.99
N PRO A 187 13.86 -13.96 -8.88
CA PRO A 187 15.29 -14.11 -9.15
C PRO A 187 16.00 -14.97 -8.09
#